data_AF-A0A818HN79-F1
#
_entry.id   AF-A0A818HN79-F1
#
_cell.length_a   1.000
_cell.length_b   1.000
_cell.length_c   1.000
_cell.angle_alpha   90.00
_cell.angle_beta   90.00
_cell.angle_gamma   90.00
#
_symmetry.space_group_name_H-M   'P 1'
#
loop_
_entity.id
_entity.type
_entity.pdbx_description
1 polymer ?
#
loop_
_entity_poly.entity_id
_entity_poly.type
_entity_poly.pdbx_seq_one_letter_code
_entity_poly.pdbx_strand_id
1 'polypeptide(L)'
;MEALQEKAKLADERIQQLKSLIATIGTRQLDPVVYIRGLQDQNTKLKARVQSLVDELLTLENQRGVKQQYDFTNKVPKAPIQSVAQPEKPVEAPKPVVEAAAAAAAPSNDQQEAKDKKEKKKKPAKEEKSGKTPANTAIDITRFDLRVGKIVSAEKHPDADSLYVEQIDVGEGKPRTICSGLVNHMPLSDLDQKLVVILCNLKPAKMRGIMSEGMVMCASTPDKVELLQPPSDCKPGDRIECEGYDCSSPDAQIKKELSDQILPGMSTNDKGEATFKGVLWKIAGITGVVKSTSLTNVPIK
;
A
#
# COMPACT_ATOMS: atom_id res chain seq x y z
N MET A 1 2.33 20.13 -65.88
CA MET A 1 1.56 21.18 -65.18
C MET A 1 0.32 20.58 -64.52
N GLU A 2 -0.64 20.08 -65.31
CA GLU A 2 -1.94 19.58 -64.84
C GLU A 2 -1.89 18.50 -63.75
N ALA A 3 -1.15 17.40 -63.96
CA ALA A 3 -0.95 16.34 -62.95
C ALA A 3 -0.24 16.80 -61.65
N LEU A 4 0.35 18.00 -61.64
CA LEU A 4 0.99 18.60 -60.46
C LEU A 4 -0.02 19.48 -59.70
N GLN A 5 -0.96 20.12 -60.41
CA GLN A 5 -2.11 20.82 -59.83
C GLN A 5 -3.14 19.83 -59.23
N GLU A 6 -3.35 18.67 -59.85
CA GLU A 6 -4.20 17.61 -59.32
C GLU A 6 -3.67 17.07 -57.99
N LYS A 7 -2.36 16.79 -57.91
CA LYS A 7 -1.70 16.38 -56.65
C LYS A 7 -1.76 17.45 -55.57
N ALA A 8 -1.69 18.73 -55.93
CA ALA A 8 -1.87 19.84 -54.99
C ALA A 8 -3.29 19.86 -54.40
N LYS A 9 -4.33 19.77 -55.25
CA LYS A 9 -5.73 19.69 -54.81
C LYS A 9 -5.98 18.50 -53.87
N LEU A 10 -5.47 17.31 -54.24
CA LEU A 10 -5.59 16.11 -53.40
C LEU A 10 -4.90 16.28 -52.04
N ALA A 11 -3.76 16.98 -51.99
CA ALA A 11 -3.08 17.29 -50.74
C ALA A 11 -3.90 18.27 -49.87
N ASP A 12 -4.48 19.31 -50.47
CA ASP A 12 -5.32 20.28 -49.76
C ASP A 12 -6.60 19.63 -49.20
N GLU A 13 -7.27 18.77 -49.98
CA GLU A 13 -8.40 17.95 -49.51
C GLU A 13 -8.00 17.04 -48.35
N ARG A 14 -6.83 16.40 -48.44
CA ARG A 14 -6.31 15.56 -47.35
C ARG A 14 -5.99 16.36 -46.08
N ILE A 15 -5.47 17.57 -46.22
CA ILE A 15 -5.24 18.50 -45.11
C ILE A 15 -6.58 18.93 -44.48
N GLN A 16 -7.62 19.20 -45.27
CA GLN A 16 -8.96 19.51 -44.74
C GLN A 16 -9.57 18.32 -43.99
N GLN A 17 -9.46 17.10 -44.52
CA GLN A 17 -9.91 15.87 -43.84
C GLN A 17 -9.16 15.65 -42.51
N LEU A 18 -7.84 15.88 -42.47
CA LEU A 18 -7.06 15.73 -41.24
C LEU A 18 -7.43 16.81 -40.21
N LYS A 19 -7.68 18.06 -40.63
CA LYS A 19 -8.14 19.14 -39.75
C LYS A 19 -9.50 18.84 -39.11
N SER A 20 -10.47 18.31 -39.87
CA SER A 20 -11.80 17.97 -39.31
C SER A 20 -11.75 16.77 -38.36
N LEU A 21 -10.90 15.77 -38.65
CA LEU A 21 -10.63 14.65 -37.74
C LEU A 21 -9.98 15.11 -36.43
N ILE A 22 -8.95 15.97 -36.49
CA ILE A 22 -8.30 16.55 -35.30
C ILE A 22 -9.31 17.35 -34.46
N ALA A 23 -10.16 18.16 -35.10
CA ALA A 23 -11.21 18.90 -34.39
C ALA A 23 -12.22 17.96 -33.69
N THR A 24 -12.58 16.85 -34.32
CA THR A 24 -13.52 15.85 -33.76
C THR A 24 -12.87 15.02 -32.63
N ILE A 25 -11.57 14.78 -32.70
CA ILE A 25 -10.82 14.13 -31.60
C ILE A 25 -10.70 15.10 -30.41
N GLY A 26 -10.42 16.38 -30.66
CA GLY A 26 -10.34 17.42 -29.64
C GLY A 26 -11.64 17.63 -28.86
N THR A 27 -12.81 17.48 -29.49
CA THR A 27 -14.11 17.54 -28.79
C THR A 27 -14.53 16.23 -28.13
N ARG A 28 -13.91 15.10 -28.49
CA ARG A 28 -14.20 13.77 -27.91
C ARG A 28 -13.29 13.42 -26.73
N GLN A 29 -12.20 14.15 -26.55
CA GLN A 29 -11.44 14.16 -25.30
C GLN A 29 -12.36 14.78 -24.24
N LEU A 30 -12.83 13.95 -23.29
CA LEU A 30 -13.73 14.36 -22.21
C LEU A 30 -13.17 15.62 -21.54
N ASP A 31 -13.85 16.77 -21.72
CA ASP A 31 -13.39 18.05 -21.18
C ASP A 31 -13.14 17.88 -19.68
N PRO A 32 -11.89 18.04 -19.20
CA PRO A 32 -11.56 17.86 -17.80
C PRO A 32 -12.43 18.71 -16.88
N VAL A 33 -12.87 19.90 -17.33
CA VAL A 33 -13.75 20.78 -16.57
C VAL A 33 -15.13 20.15 -16.37
N VAL A 34 -15.70 19.53 -17.41
CA VAL A 34 -17.00 18.85 -17.35
C VAL A 34 -16.93 17.61 -16.47
N TYR A 35 -15.86 16.82 -16.58
CA TYR A 35 -15.65 15.62 -15.76
C TYR A 35 -15.43 15.97 -14.28
N ILE A 36 -14.58 16.96 -13.97
CA ILE A 36 -14.33 17.45 -12.61
C ILE A 36 -15.63 17.99 -12.00
N ARG A 37 -16.43 18.75 -12.76
CA ARG A 37 -17.73 19.24 -12.30
C ARG A 37 -18.70 18.10 -11.98
N GLY A 38 -18.76 17.06 -12.83
CA GLY A 38 -19.57 15.87 -12.57
C GLY A 38 -19.18 15.14 -11.28
N LEU A 39 -17.88 15.00 -11.00
CA LEU A 39 -17.38 14.45 -9.75
C LEU A 39 -17.69 15.35 -8.54
N GLN A 40 -17.60 16.67 -8.68
CA GLN A 40 -17.98 17.62 -7.62
C GLN A 40 -19.47 17.55 -7.28
N ASP A 41 -20.34 17.44 -8.30
CA ASP A 41 -21.78 17.27 -8.12
C ASP A 41 -22.12 15.93 -7.43
N GLN A 42 -21.44 14.83 -7.82
CA GLN A 42 -21.60 13.54 -7.15
C GLN A 42 -21.10 13.57 -5.69
N ASN A 43 -19.93 14.14 -5.43
CA ASN A 43 -19.41 14.31 -4.08
C ASN A 43 -20.33 15.17 -3.19
N THR A 44 -20.99 16.18 -3.76
CA THR A 44 -21.97 17.01 -3.05
C THR A 44 -23.23 16.22 -2.70
N LYS A 45 -23.75 15.42 -3.63
CA LYS A 45 -24.89 14.50 -3.38
C LYS A 45 -24.56 13.44 -2.34
N LEU A 46 -23.37 12.84 -2.39
CA LEU A 46 -22.91 11.85 -1.42
C LEU A 46 -22.79 12.47 -0.01
N LYS A 47 -22.18 13.65 0.12
CA LYS A 47 -22.12 14.39 1.40
C LYS A 47 -23.50 14.70 1.97
N ALA A 48 -24.43 15.17 1.13
CA ALA A 48 -25.81 15.42 1.56
C ALA A 48 -26.52 14.13 2.02
N ARG A 49 -26.27 12.99 1.34
CA ARG A 49 -26.83 11.70 1.77
C ARG A 49 -26.22 11.20 3.08
N VAL A 50 -24.92 11.38 3.29
CA VAL A 50 -24.26 11.07 4.58
C VAL A 50 -24.86 11.91 5.69
N GLN A 51 -25.01 13.23 5.50
CA GLN A 51 -25.63 14.10 6.51
C GLN A 51 -27.05 13.67 6.85
N SER A 52 -27.89 13.40 5.83
CA SER A 52 -29.25 12.89 6.03
C SER A 52 -29.31 11.58 6.82
N LEU A 53 -28.34 10.68 6.64
CA LEU A 53 -28.26 9.43 7.39
C LEU A 53 -27.77 9.65 8.83
N VAL A 54 -26.87 10.61 9.05
CA VAL A 54 -26.44 11.03 10.40
C VAL A 54 -27.63 11.62 11.18
N ASP A 55 -28.41 12.49 10.54
CA ASP A 55 -29.59 13.12 11.16
C ASP A 55 -30.70 12.08 11.47
N GLU A 56 -30.88 11.09 10.58
CA GLU A 56 -31.80 9.96 10.78
C GLU A 56 -31.34 9.06 11.95
N LEU A 57 -30.06 8.71 12.02
CA LEU A 57 -29.49 7.95 13.14
C LEU A 57 -29.61 8.71 14.46
N LEU A 58 -29.29 10.00 14.48
CA LEU A 58 -29.43 10.86 15.66
C LEU A 58 -30.90 10.92 16.14
N THR A 59 -31.86 10.91 15.21
CA THR A 59 -33.29 10.82 15.55
C THR A 59 -33.64 9.47 16.20
N LEU A 60 -33.15 8.36 15.64
CA LEU A 60 -33.39 7.00 16.15
C LEU A 60 -32.71 6.73 17.50
N GLU A 61 -31.50 7.27 17.72
CA GLU A 61 -30.77 7.15 18.98
C GLU A 61 -31.48 7.89 20.12
N ASN A 62 -31.94 9.12 19.85
CA ASN A 62 -32.75 9.89 20.78
C ASN A 62 -34.07 9.18 21.14
N GLN A 63 -34.74 8.57 20.15
CA GLN A 63 -35.95 7.76 20.38
C GLN A 63 -35.69 6.51 21.24
N ARG A 64 -34.47 5.95 21.19
CA ARG A 64 -34.05 4.78 22.00
C ARG A 64 -33.41 5.15 23.34
N GLY A 65 -33.33 6.44 23.68
CA GLY A 65 -32.73 6.92 24.93
C GLY A 65 -31.22 6.72 25.02
N VAL A 66 -30.54 6.48 23.89
CA VAL A 66 -29.09 6.27 23.83
C VAL A 66 -28.40 7.63 23.81
N LYS A 67 -27.54 7.92 24.78
CA LYS A 67 -26.72 9.13 24.78
C LYS A 67 -25.57 8.97 23.78
N GLN A 68 -25.41 9.94 22.89
CA GLN A 68 -24.39 9.90 21.83
C GLN A 68 -22.97 9.90 22.39
N GLN A 69 -22.09 9.14 21.72
CA GLN A 69 -20.68 9.01 22.07
C GLN A 69 -19.73 9.59 21.00
N TYR A 70 -20.27 10.05 19.85
CA TYR A 70 -19.46 10.53 18.72
C TYR A 70 -20.06 11.79 18.07
N ASP A 71 -19.25 12.85 18.00
CA ASP A 71 -19.51 14.06 17.21
C ASP A 71 -18.87 13.89 15.82
N PHE A 72 -19.70 13.77 14.78
CA PHE A 72 -19.27 13.62 13.39
C PHE A 72 -19.02 14.96 12.68
N THR A 73 -19.23 16.09 13.36
CA THR A 73 -19.19 17.44 12.75
C THR A 73 -17.87 18.19 12.97
N ASN A 74 -17.09 17.82 14.00
CA ASN A 74 -15.89 18.58 14.37
C ASN A 74 -14.56 17.84 14.13
N LYS A 75 -13.71 18.47 13.31
CA LYS A 75 -12.26 18.22 13.33
C LYS A 75 -11.64 18.82 14.59
N VAL A 76 -11.65 18.09 15.71
CA VAL A 76 -10.67 18.11 16.84
C VAL A 76 -11.25 17.27 18.00
N PRO A 77 -10.46 16.38 18.66
CA PRO A 77 -10.95 15.56 19.76
C PRO A 77 -11.00 16.31 21.10
N LYS A 78 -11.99 15.96 21.94
CA LYS A 78 -12.01 16.33 23.36
C LYS A 78 -11.80 15.07 24.22
N ALA A 79 -10.79 15.12 25.09
CA ALA A 79 -10.37 14.01 25.95
C ALA A 79 -11.23 13.89 27.24
N PRO A 80 -10.95 12.95 28.15
CA PRO A 80 -10.69 11.52 27.96
C PRO A 80 -11.77 10.65 28.67
N ILE A 81 -12.05 9.45 28.19
CA ILE A 81 -12.99 8.54 28.86
C ILE A 81 -12.30 7.83 30.02
N GLN A 82 -12.81 8.02 31.24
CA GLN A 82 -12.43 7.25 32.43
C GLN A 82 -13.18 5.91 32.47
N SER A 83 -12.49 4.86 32.91
CA SER A 83 -13.09 3.65 33.50
C SER A 83 -13.76 4.02 34.86
N VAL A 84 -14.68 3.26 35.46
CA VAL A 84 -14.90 1.79 35.51
C VAL A 84 -16.38 1.49 35.87
N ALA A 85 -16.72 0.19 35.99
CA ALA A 85 -17.77 -0.41 36.85
C ALA A 85 -19.12 -0.83 36.20
N GLN A 86 -19.19 -2.11 35.84
CA GLN A 86 -20.32 -3.03 36.15
C GLN A 86 -20.32 -3.37 37.67
N PRO A 87 -21.33 -4.07 38.26
CA PRO A 87 -22.39 -4.90 37.63
C PRO A 87 -23.82 -4.70 38.18
N GLU A 88 -24.83 -5.36 37.57
CA GLU A 88 -25.92 -6.10 38.26
C GLU A 88 -26.57 -7.16 37.33
N LYS A 89 -27.14 -8.22 37.94
CA LYS A 89 -27.93 -9.37 37.43
C LYS A 89 -28.78 -9.87 38.62
N PRO A 90 -29.81 -10.74 38.48
CA PRO A 90 -30.41 -11.38 37.29
C PRO A 90 -31.96 -11.26 37.23
N VAL A 91 -32.59 -11.76 36.15
CA VAL A 91 -33.99 -12.27 36.20
C VAL A 91 -34.08 -13.60 35.43
N GLU A 92 -34.98 -14.47 35.89
CA GLU A 92 -35.03 -15.91 35.65
C GLU A 92 -35.96 -16.34 34.49
N ALA A 93 -35.92 -17.63 34.13
CA ALA A 93 -36.61 -18.23 32.97
C ALA A 93 -38.09 -18.57 33.22
N PRO A 94 -38.79 -19.15 32.22
CA PRO A 94 -38.95 -20.62 32.30
C PRO A 94 -38.78 -21.39 30.96
N LYS A 95 -38.48 -22.69 31.09
CA LYS A 95 -38.58 -23.72 30.03
C LYS A 95 -39.88 -24.55 30.20
N PRO A 96 -40.27 -25.37 29.21
CA PRO A 96 -40.15 -26.84 29.40
C PRO A 96 -39.57 -27.58 28.16
N VAL A 97 -38.55 -28.45 28.31
CA VAL A 97 -38.54 -29.95 28.32
C VAL A 97 -39.14 -30.58 27.03
N VAL A 98 -38.51 -31.48 26.24
CA VAL A 98 -37.92 -32.85 26.48
C VAL A 98 -36.99 -33.26 25.29
N GLU A 99 -36.09 -34.27 25.27
CA GLU A 99 -35.37 -35.08 26.28
C GLU A 99 -34.11 -35.83 25.72
N ALA A 100 -33.50 -36.66 26.59
CA ALA A 100 -32.59 -37.82 26.52
C ALA A 100 -32.23 -38.55 25.17
N ALA A 101 -31.17 -39.37 25.07
CA ALA A 101 -30.36 -40.05 26.11
C ALA A 101 -28.87 -40.33 25.74
N ALA A 102 -28.16 -40.80 26.79
CA ALA A 102 -26.83 -41.42 26.95
C ALA A 102 -26.37 -42.47 25.87
N ALA A 103 -25.16 -43.06 25.87
CA ALA A 103 -24.15 -43.27 26.94
C ALA A 103 -22.69 -43.44 26.40
N ALA A 104 -21.75 -43.81 27.29
CA ALA A 104 -20.29 -43.80 27.07
C ALA A 104 -19.67 -45.12 26.55
N ALA A 105 -18.44 -45.05 26.00
CA ALA A 105 -17.35 -46.04 26.16
C ALA A 105 -16.01 -45.53 25.56
N ALA A 106 -14.88 -45.89 26.18
CA ALA A 106 -13.52 -45.84 25.61
C ALA A 106 -13.07 -47.29 25.28
N PRO A 107 -11.97 -47.55 24.50
CA PRO A 107 -10.62 -47.51 25.11
C PRO A 107 -9.38 -47.29 24.19
N SER A 108 -8.33 -46.72 24.80
CA SER A 108 -6.86 -47.07 24.77
C SER A 108 -6.03 -47.39 23.51
N ASN A 109 -4.77 -46.89 23.59
CA ASN A 109 -3.48 -47.42 23.09
C ASN A 109 -3.12 -47.35 21.59
N ASP A 110 -1.84 -47.36 21.17
CA ASP A 110 -0.53 -46.83 21.63
C ASP A 110 0.57 -47.47 20.74
N GLN A 111 1.84 -47.06 20.90
CA GLN A 111 3.08 -47.57 20.24
C GLN A 111 3.38 -46.96 18.85
N GLN A 112 4.51 -46.27 18.53
CA GLN A 112 5.88 -46.08 19.08
C GLN A 112 7.00 -46.90 18.38
N GLU A 113 8.18 -46.25 18.29
CA GLU A 113 9.55 -46.65 17.83
C GLU A 113 9.85 -46.75 16.32
N ALA A 114 11.09 -46.51 15.81
CA ALA A 114 12.16 -45.56 16.20
C ALA A 114 13.38 -45.58 15.23
N LYS A 115 14.05 -44.42 15.06
CA LYS A 115 15.46 -44.24 14.58
C LYS A 115 15.76 -44.74 13.13
N ASP A 116 16.82 -44.35 12.42
CA ASP A 116 18.17 -43.94 12.84
C ASP A 116 18.90 -43.02 11.81
N LYS A 117 20.20 -42.79 12.03
CA LYS A 117 21.07 -41.69 11.58
C LYS A 117 22.18 -42.18 10.65
N LYS A 118 22.51 -41.49 9.53
CA LYS A 118 23.90 -41.47 9.00
C LYS A 118 24.25 -40.35 7.99
N GLU A 119 25.56 -40.13 7.86
CA GLU A 119 26.24 -38.97 7.27
C GLU A 119 26.76 -39.15 5.82
N LYS A 120 26.75 -38.03 5.06
CA LYS A 120 27.89 -37.44 4.29
C LYS A 120 28.54 -38.22 3.11
N LYS A 121 28.44 -37.67 1.88
CA LYS A 121 29.52 -37.67 0.86
C LYS A 121 29.43 -36.52 -0.18
N LYS A 122 30.52 -36.27 -0.93
CA LYS A 122 30.82 -35.04 -1.71
C LYS A 122 30.49 -35.12 -3.23
N LYS A 123 30.32 -33.91 -3.83
CA LYS A 123 30.58 -33.39 -5.21
C LYS A 123 31.30 -34.31 -6.24
N PRO A 124 31.06 -34.15 -7.56
CA PRO A 124 31.45 -32.98 -8.40
C PRO A 124 30.30 -32.40 -9.26
N ALA A 125 30.16 -31.12 -9.63
CA ALA A 125 31.05 -30.13 -10.30
C ALA A 125 31.22 -30.33 -11.84
N LYS A 126 30.51 -29.52 -12.66
CA LYS A 126 31.00 -28.99 -13.96
C LYS A 126 30.22 -27.75 -14.46
N GLU A 127 30.96 -26.78 -15.02
CA GLU A 127 30.70 -25.61 -15.90
C GLU A 127 29.23 -25.19 -16.24
N GLU A 128 28.81 -23.92 -16.08
CA GLU A 128 29.20 -22.63 -16.73
C GLU A 128 28.52 -22.31 -18.08
N LYS A 129 27.77 -21.18 -18.09
CA LYS A 129 27.59 -20.18 -19.17
C LYS A 129 26.86 -18.97 -18.54
N SER A 130 27.57 -17.93 -18.11
CA SER A 130 28.07 -16.78 -18.90
C SER A 130 26.95 -15.77 -19.26
N GLY A 131 26.88 -14.69 -18.49
CA GLY A 131 25.91 -13.60 -18.65
C GLY A 131 26.12 -12.48 -17.63
N LYS A 132 27.37 -12.05 -17.43
CA LYS A 132 27.70 -10.97 -16.48
C LYS A 132 27.48 -9.59 -17.13
N THR A 133 26.32 -8.99 -16.86
CA THR A 133 26.26 -7.55 -16.56
C THR A 133 27.22 -7.29 -15.38
N PRO A 134 27.88 -6.11 -15.27
CA PRO A 134 28.77 -5.81 -14.14
C PRO A 134 27.99 -5.81 -12.82
N ALA A 135 27.95 -6.97 -12.16
CA ALA A 135 27.34 -7.12 -10.85
C ALA A 135 28.20 -6.33 -9.84
N ASN A 136 27.62 -5.29 -9.25
CA ASN A 136 28.37 -4.24 -8.53
C ASN A 136 29.16 -4.75 -7.29
N THR A 137 28.93 -5.99 -6.84
CA THR A 137 29.58 -6.70 -5.70
C THR A 137 29.32 -6.13 -4.30
N ALA A 138 29.16 -4.81 -4.14
CA ALA A 138 28.76 -4.22 -2.86
C ALA A 138 27.34 -4.67 -2.47
N ILE A 139 27.11 -4.94 -1.19
CA ILE A 139 25.79 -5.29 -0.65
C ILE A 139 25.28 -4.04 0.08
N ASP A 140 24.59 -3.19 -0.67
CA ASP A 140 24.10 -1.89 -0.23
C ASP A 140 22.79 -1.50 -0.94
N ILE A 141 22.31 -0.29 -0.66
CA ILE A 141 21.04 0.23 -1.16
C ILE A 141 20.93 0.32 -2.69
N THR A 142 22.05 0.30 -3.43
CA THR A 142 22.02 0.29 -4.91
C THR A 142 21.30 -0.93 -5.48
N ARG A 143 21.23 -2.03 -4.71
CA ARG A 143 20.52 -3.26 -5.08
C ARG A 143 19.01 -3.14 -5.00
N PHE A 144 18.47 -2.16 -4.27
CA PHE A 144 17.03 -1.99 -4.09
C PHE A 144 16.43 -1.07 -5.16
N ASP A 145 15.31 -1.47 -5.73
CA ASP A 145 14.49 -0.62 -6.60
C ASP A 145 13.46 0.12 -5.72
N LEU A 146 13.90 1.22 -5.11
CA LEU A 146 13.06 2.10 -4.29
C LEU A 146 12.42 3.18 -5.17
N ARG A 147 11.09 3.24 -5.16
CA ARG A 147 10.33 4.24 -5.93
C ARG A 147 9.24 4.91 -5.11
N VAL A 148 8.86 6.11 -5.51
CA VAL A 148 7.62 6.75 -5.05
C VAL A 148 6.43 6.02 -5.66
N GLY A 149 5.51 5.59 -4.79
CA GLY A 149 4.21 5.06 -5.18
C GLY A 149 3.08 5.97 -4.69
N LYS A 150 1.95 5.97 -5.40
CA LYS A 150 0.71 6.60 -4.95
C LYS A 150 -0.34 5.54 -4.69
N ILE A 151 -0.90 5.53 -3.48
CA ILE A 151 -2.02 4.65 -3.13
C ILE A 151 -3.26 5.13 -3.90
N VAL A 152 -3.78 4.29 -4.79
CA VAL A 152 -4.98 4.55 -5.61
C VAL A 152 -6.23 4.12 -4.86
N SER A 153 -6.16 2.98 -4.18
CA SER A 153 -7.16 2.49 -3.22
C SER A 153 -6.49 1.62 -2.16
N ALA A 154 -7.13 1.53 -0.99
CA ALA A 154 -6.74 0.63 0.10
C ALA A 154 -8.01 0.04 0.73
N GLU A 155 -8.02 -1.27 0.94
CA GLU A 155 -9.14 -2.02 1.51
C GLU A 155 -8.64 -3.00 2.58
N LYS A 156 -9.50 -3.41 3.54
CA LYS A 156 -9.14 -4.47 4.49
C LYS A 156 -9.01 -5.81 3.76
N HIS A 157 -7.98 -6.59 4.08
CA HIS A 157 -7.82 -7.92 3.51
C HIS A 157 -8.97 -8.83 3.96
N PRO A 158 -9.65 -9.55 3.04
CA PRO A 158 -10.85 -10.33 3.37
C PRO A 158 -10.58 -11.42 4.42
N ASP A 159 -9.45 -12.12 4.30
CA ASP A 159 -9.06 -13.22 5.20
C ASP A 159 -8.02 -12.83 6.27
N ALA A 160 -7.83 -11.52 6.58
CA ALA A 160 -6.79 -11.09 7.52
C ALA A 160 -7.03 -9.71 8.17
N ASP A 161 -7.45 -9.70 9.44
CA ASP A 161 -7.80 -8.48 10.19
C ASP A 161 -6.66 -7.46 10.35
N SER A 162 -5.40 -7.91 10.30
CA SER A 162 -4.22 -7.07 10.47
C SER A 162 -3.61 -6.55 9.16
N LEU A 163 -4.17 -6.94 8.00
CA LEU A 163 -3.64 -6.56 6.69
C LEU A 163 -4.59 -5.64 5.93
N TYR A 164 -4.01 -4.65 5.26
CA TYR A 164 -4.63 -3.94 4.16
C TYR A 164 -4.18 -4.55 2.82
N VAL A 165 -4.96 -4.29 1.78
CA VAL A 165 -4.66 -4.57 0.38
C VAL A 165 -4.69 -3.24 -0.35
N GLU A 166 -3.52 -2.77 -0.79
CA GLU A 166 -3.37 -1.52 -1.51
C GLU A 166 -3.20 -1.76 -3.01
N GLN A 167 -3.85 -0.92 -3.82
CA GLN A 167 -3.52 -0.74 -5.23
C GLN A 167 -2.63 0.49 -5.34
N ILE A 168 -1.34 0.30 -5.63
CA ILE A 168 -0.35 1.39 -5.61
C ILE A 168 0.19 1.61 -7.03
N ASP A 169 -0.04 2.81 -7.57
CA ASP A 169 0.60 3.25 -8.81
C ASP A 169 2.08 3.56 -8.54
N VAL A 170 2.96 2.87 -9.27
CA VAL A 170 4.42 3.03 -9.22
C VAL A 170 5.00 3.42 -10.59
N GLY A 171 4.17 4.02 -11.46
CA GLY A 171 4.56 4.50 -12.79
C GLY A 171 4.63 3.41 -13.87
N GLU A 172 4.16 2.19 -13.59
CA GLU A 172 4.31 1.02 -14.48
C GLU A 172 3.08 0.75 -15.38
N GLY A 173 2.22 1.76 -15.58
CA GLY A 173 1.02 1.69 -16.43
C GLY A 173 -0.14 0.85 -15.85
N LYS A 174 0.13 0.06 -14.81
CA LYS A 174 -0.88 -0.58 -13.94
C LYS A 174 -0.45 -0.41 -12.48
N PRO A 175 -1.37 -0.16 -11.54
CA PRO A 175 -1.09 -0.29 -10.12
C PRO A 175 -0.64 -1.71 -9.77
N ARG A 176 0.27 -1.82 -8.81
CA ARG A 176 0.66 -3.08 -8.19
C ARG A 176 -0.26 -3.39 -7.02
N THR A 177 -0.54 -4.67 -6.80
CA THR A 177 -1.19 -5.11 -5.56
C THR A 177 -0.13 -5.28 -4.48
N ILE A 178 -0.28 -4.57 -3.37
CA ILE A 178 0.58 -4.68 -2.19
C ILE A 178 -0.30 -5.04 -0.99
N CYS A 179 0.27 -5.74 -0.01
CA CYS A 179 -0.43 -6.04 1.24
C CYS A 179 0.42 -5.56 2.43
N SER A 180 -0.06 -4.56 3.17
CA SER A 180 0.64 -3.96 4.30
C SER A 180 0.04 -4.35 5.65
N GLY A 181 0.88 -4.44 6.69
CA GLY A 181 0.46 -4.74 8.08
C GLY A 181 0.00 -3.52 8.88
N LEU A 182 -0.65 -2.55 8.24
CA LEU A 182 -0.84 -1.20 8.81
C LEU A 182 -2.17 -0.98 9.56
N VAL A 183 -3.08 -1.97 9.59
CA VAL A 183 -4.45 -1.83 10.15
C VAL A 183 -4.46 -1.39 11.62
N ASN A 184 -3.47 -1.82 12.40
CA ASN A 184 -3.35 -1.49 13.83
C ASN A 184 -2.62 -0.14 14.08
N HIS A 185 -2.10 0.50 13.03
CA HIS A 185 -1.24 1.67 13.13
C HIS A 185 -1.84 2.93 12.48
N MET A 186 -2.67 2.78 11.44
CA MET A 186 -3.32 3.91 10.77
C MET A 186 -4.66 3.50 10.13
N PRO A 187 -5.66 4.39 10.09
CA PRO A 187 -6.93 4.15 9.40
C PRO A 187 -6.78 4.25 7.87
N LEU A 188 -7.71 3.66 7.12
CA LEU A 188 -7.79 3.75 5.65
C LEU A 188 -7.80 5.19 5.12
N SER A 189 -8.40 6.13 5.85
CA SER A 189 -8.41 7.56 5.50
C SER A 189 -7.02 8.19 5.45
N ASP A 190 -6.04 7.60 6.14
CA ASP A 190 -4.65 8.05 6.13
C ASP A 190 -3.79 7.37 5.05
N LEU A 191 -4.36 6.42 4.31
CA LEU A 191 -3.71 5.76 3.16
C LEU A 191 -4.21 6.31 1.82
N ASP A 192 -5.49 6.69 1.72
CA ASP A 192 -6.09 7.14 0.45
C ASP A 192 -5.34 8.34 -0.18
N GLN A 193 -5.08 8.22 -1.49
CA GLN A 193 -4.33 9.15 -2.34
C GLN A 193 -2.93 9.53 -1.86
N LYS A 194 -2.37 8.91 -0.81
CA LYS A 194 -1.05 9.31 -0.30
C LYS A 194 0.10 8.81 -1.15
N LEU A 195 1.15 9.64 -1.20
CA LEU A 195 2.46 9.25 -1.70
C LEU A 195 3.22 8.51 -0.60
N VAL A 196 3.86 7.42 -0.97
CA VAL A 196 4.64 6.52 -0.11
C VAL A 196 5.90 6.07 -0.85
N VAL A 197 6.89 5.53 -0.14
CA VAL A 197 8.03 4.85 -0.77
C VAL A 197 7.78 3.34 -0.82
N ILE A 198 8.00 2.73 -1.98
CA ILE A 198 7.79 1.31 -2.25
C ILE A 198 9.13 0.65 -2.63
N LEU A 199 9.38 -0.53 -2.09
CA LEU A 199 10.43 -1.43 -2.57
C LEU A 199 9.86 -2.39 -3.63
N CYS A 200 10.26 -2.18 -4.88
CA CYS A 200 9.64 -2.77 -6.07
C CYS A 200 10.29 -4.05 -6.59
N ASN A 201 11.51 -4.40 -6.17
CA ASN A 201 12.25 -5.56 -6.69
C ASN A 201 12.36 -6.75 -5.72
N LEU A 202 11.54 -6.79 -4.67
CA LEU A 202 11.37 -8.00 -3.85
C LEU A 202 10.74 -9.14 -4.67
N LYS A 203 11.00 -10.38 -4.26
CA LYS A 203 10.24 -11.53 -4.76
C LYS A 203 8.77 -11.40 -4.33
N PRO A 204 7.80 -11.42 -5.26
CA PRO A 204 6.38 -11.40 -4.91
C PRO A 204 6.02 -12.54 -3.96
N ALA A 205 5.24 -12.22 -2.93
CA ALA A 205 4.92 -13.11 -1.82
C ALA A 205 3.41 -13.20 -1.62
N LYS A 206 2.89 -14.42 -1.42
CA LYS A 206 1.48 -14.61 -1.09
C LYS A 206 1.24 -14.32 0.39
N MET A 207 0.43 -13.31 0.67
CA MET A 207 -0.06 -12.98 2.00
C MET A 207 -1.54 -13.38 2.04
N ARG A 208 -1.85 -14.43 2.81
CA ARG A 208 -3.24 -14.93 3.05
C ARG A 208 -4.08 -15.21 1.80
N GLY A 209 -3.44 -15.41 0.65
CA GLY A 209 -4.06 -15.77 -0.63
C GLY A 209 -3.75 -14.76 -1.74
N ILE A 210 -3.64 -13.48 -1.39
CA ILE A 210 -3.34 -12.37 -2.30
C ILE A 210 -1.82 -12.29 -2.51
N MET A 211 -1.39 -11.95 -3.74
CA MET A 211 0.02 -11.74 -4.06
C MET A 211 0.39 -10.28 -3.80
N SER A 212 1.35 -10.04 -2.89
CA SER A 212 1.98 -8.73 -2.73
C SER A 212 3.18 -8.62 -3.68
N GLU A 213 3.18 -7.58 -4.52
CA GLU A 213 4.18 -7.31 -5.56
C GLU A 213 5.18 -6.21 -5.16
N GLY A 214 5.27 -5.92 -3.86
CA GLY A 214 6.16 -4.94 -3.27
C GLY A 214 6.01 -4.86 -1.75
N MET A 215 6.63 -3.84 -1.16
CA MET A 215 6.58 -3.53 0.28
C MET A 215 6.55 -2.01 0.47
N VAL A 216 5.66 -1.51 1.33
CA VAL A 216 5.58 -0.09 1.69
C VAL A 216 6.62 0.21 2.77
N MET A 217 7.56 1.10 2.49
CA MET A 217 8.65 1.43 3.41
C MET A 217 8.16 2.36 4.51
N CYS A 218 8.35 1.95 5.76
CA CYS A 218 7.84 2.64 6.94
C CYS A 218 8.93 2.86 7.99
N ALA A 219 8.88 4.00 8.68
CA ALA A 219 9.61 4.20 9.93
C ALA A 219 8.90 3.42 11.05
N SER A 220 9.63 2.60 11.82
CA SER A 220 9.00 1.67 12.78
C SER A 220 9.69 1.60 14.14
N THR A 221 8.88 1.62 15.20
CA THR A 221 9.22 1.23 16.57
C THR A 221 8.39 0.00 16.98
N PRO A 222 8.60 -0.61 18.16
CA PRO A 222 7.72 -1.67 18.65
C PRO A 222 6.25 -1.25 18.79
N ASP A 223 5.99 0.04 19.09
CA ASP A 223 4.66 0.55 19.42
C ASP A 223 3.99 1.33 18.28
N LYS A 224 4.76 1.90 17.35
CA LYS A 224 4.26 2.83 16.33
C LYS A 224 4.95 2.62 14.98
N VAL A 225 4.16 2.70 13.91
CA VAL A 225 4.63 2.65 12.51
C VAL A 225 4.12 3.90 11.78
N GLU A 226 4.99 4.53 11.00
CA GLU A 226 4.66 5.69 10.16
C GLU A 226 5.13 5.48 8.73
N LEU A 227 4.30 5.89 7.77
CA LEU A 227 4.67 5.93 6.34
C LEU A 227 5.85 6.88 6.12
N LEU A 228 6.80 6.48 5.27
CA LEU A 228 7.76 7.41 4.70
C LEU A 228 7.11 8.25 3.60
N GLN A 229 7.04 9.56 3.85
CA GLN A 229 6.47 10.57 2.95
C GLN A 229 7.59 11.13 2.06
N PRO A 230 7.52 10.96 0.73
CA PRO A 230 8.35 11.71 -0.20
C PRO A 230 7.89 13.18 -0.28
N PRO A 231 8.70 14.08 -0.87
CA PRO A 231 8.29 15.44 -1.20
C PRO A 231 6.98 15.52 -1.99
N SER A 232 6.23 16.62 -1.83
CA SER A 232 4.92 16.84 -2.47
C SER A 232 4.95 16.82 -4.00
N ASP A 233 6.10 17.14 -4.57
CA ASP A 233 6.27 17.38 -6.01
C ASP A 233 6.62 16.09 -6.77
N CYS A 234 6.82 14.99 -6.04
CA CYS A 234 7.10 13.66 -6.57
C CYS A 234 5.91 13.04 -7.30
N LYS A 235 6.21 12.20 -8.27
CA LYS A 235 5.26 11.46 -9.10
C LYS A 235 5.40 9.95 -8.90
N PRO A 236 4.33 9.17 -9.13
CA PRO A 236 4.42 7.72 -9.21
C PRO A 236 5.54 7.27 -10.16
N GLY A 237 6.44 6.44 -9.64
CA GLY A 237 7.59 5.89 -10.38
C GLY A 237 8.90 6.67 -10.23
N ASP A 238 8.90 7.86 -9.61
CA ASP A 238 10.14 8.57 -9.29
C ASP A 238 11.06 7.70 -8.41
N ARG A 239 12.35 7.59 -8.74
CA ARG A 239 13.31 6.76 -8.01
C ARG A 239 13.87 7.49 -6.79
N ILE A 240 14.09 6.72 -5.72
CA ILE A 240 14.84 7.21 -4.55
C ILE A 240 16.32 6.98 -4.78
N GLU A 241 17.10 8.05 -4.65
CA GLU A 241 18.55 8.06 -4.78
C GLU A 241 19.22 8.34 -3.42
N CYS A 242 20.43 7.82 -3.24
CA CYS A 242 21.26 8.07 -2.07
C CYS A 242 22.61 8.63 -2.53
N GLU A 243 22.98 9.81 -2.06
CA GLU A 243 24.18 10.51 -2.50
C GLU A 243 25.47 9.70 -2.20
N GLY A 244 26.27 9.41 -3.23
CA GLY A 244 27.43 8.53 -3.13
C GLY A 244 27.14 7.03 -3.37
N TYR A 245 25.89 6.66 -3.65
CA TYR A 245 25.49 5.32 -4.08
C TYR A 245 24.93 5.36 -5.52
N ASP A 246 25.44 4.52 -6.41
CA ASP A 246 24.95 4.44 -7.79
C ASP A 246 23.66 3.59 -7.88
N CYS A 247 22.52 4.22 -7.60
CA CYS A 247 21.19 3.60 -7.68
C CYS A 247 20.64 3.48 -9.12
N SER A 248 21.46 3.71 -10.17
CA SER A 248 20.99 3.65 -11.57
C SER A 248 20.56 2.25 -12.00
N SER A 249 21.18 1.21 -11.43
CA SER A 249 21.10 -0.19 -11.87
C SER A 249 20.75 -1.18 -10.74
N PRO A 250 19.52 -1.13 -10.18
CA PRO A 250 19.06 -2.09 -9.18
C PRO A 250 18.91 -3.50 -9.75
N ASP A 251 18.96 -4.51 -8.86
CA ASP A 251 18.74 -5.91 -9.24
C ASP A 251 17.30 -6.09 -9.77
N ALA A 252 17.13 -6.86 -10.85
CA ALA A 252 15.79 -7.15 -11.39
C ALA A 252 14.87 -7.87 -10.38
N GLN A 253 15.46 -8.67 -9.49
CA GLN A 253 14.77 -9.30 -8.36
C GLN A 253 15.79 -9.61 -7.26
N ILE A 254 15.65 -8.98 -6.10
CA ILE A 254 16.58 -9.18 -4.98
C ILE A 254 16.27 -10.47 -4.21
N LYS A 255 17.33 -11.14 -3.75
CA LYS A 255 17.24 -12.32 -2.88
C LYS A 255 17.08 -11.92 -1.42
N LYS A 256 16.39 -12.77 -0.64
CA LYS A 256 16.11 -12.50 0.77
C LYS A 256 17.39 -12.30 1.60
N GLU A 257 18.43 -13.09 1.32
CA GLU A 257 19.70 -13.00 2.04
C GLU A 257 20.43 -11.66 1.82
N LEU A 258 20.14 -10.96 0.72
CA LEU A 258 20.66 -9.62 0.44
C LEU A 258 19.77 -8.54 1.08
N SER A 259 18.44 -8.66 0.99
CA SER A 259 17.54 -7.70 1.64
C SER A 259 17.74 -7.66 3.16
N ASP A 260 17.91 -8.83 3.78
CA ASP A 260 18.13 -8.96 5.23
C ASP A 260 19.47 -8.33 5.69
N GLN A 261 20.44 -8.15 4.77
CA GLN A 261 21.71 -7.45 5.05
C GLN A 261 21.66 -5.94 4.81
N ILE A 262 20.79 -5.47 3.91
CA ILE A 262 20.70 -4.05 3.54
C ILE A 262 19.72 -3.30 4.45
N LEU A 263 18.57 -3.89 4.78
CA LEU A 263 17.52 -3.27 5.62
C LEU A 263 18.05 -2.70 6.95
N PRO A 264 18.94 -3.36 7.72
CA PRO A 264 19.48 -2.81 8.96
C PRO A 264 20.30 -1.52 8.80
N GLY A 265 20.72 -1.19 7.58
CA GLY A 265 21.39 0.07 7.27
C GLY A 265 20.46 1.26 7.05
N MET A 266 19.13 1.05 7.06
CA MET A 266 18.11 2.06 6.75
C MET A 266 17.44 2.56 8.03
N SER A 267 17.51 3.87 8.27
CA SER A 267 16.96 4.51 9.48
C SER A 267 16.63 5.97 9.24
N THR A 268 15.70 6.53 10.03
CA THR A 268 15.49 7.99 10.06
C THR A 268 16.58 8.69 10.90
N ASN A 269 16.89 9.95 10.61
CA ASN A 269 17.78 10.78 11.42
C ASN A 269 17.03 11.53 12.54
N ASP A 270 17.72 12.47 13.19
CA ASP A 270 17.22 13.37 14.24
C ASP A 270 16.07 14.28 13.79
N LYS A 271 15.97 14.56 12.50
CA LYS A 271 14.87 15.34 11.87
C LYS A 271 13.76 14.46 11.30
N GLY A 272 13.88 13.14 11.40
CA GLY A 272 12.93 12.18 10.82
C GLY A 272 13.14 11.93 9.33
N GLU A 273 14.18 12.48 8.70
CA GLU A 273 14.54 12.29 7.30
C GLU A 273 15.09 10.86 7.10
N ALA A 274 14.68 10.17 6.04
CA ALA A 274 15.11 8.81 5.76
C ALA A 274 16.56 8.77 5.29
N THR A 275 17.34 7.84 5.85
CA THR A 275 18.76 7.68 5.53
C THR A 275 19.16 6.23 5.31
N PHE A 276 20.23 6.02 4.53
CA PHE A 276 21.00 4.78 4.51
C PHE A 276 22.40 5.06 5.03
N LYS A 277 22.77 4.47 6.18
CA LYS A 277 24.08 4.68 6.84
C LYS A 277 24.46 6.17 7.00
N GLY A 278 23.47 7.03 7.27
CA GLY A 278 23.62 8.49 7.41
C GLY A 278 23.51 9.31 6.12
N VAL A 279 23.43 8.67 4.94
CA VAL A 279 23.18 9.34 3.65
C VAL A 279 21.69 9.54 3.43
N LEU A 280 21.27 10.79 3.15
CA LEU A 280 19.87 11.17 2.93
C LEU A 280 19.28 10.56 1.65
N TRP A 281 18.01 10.17 1.74
CA TRP A 281 17.18 9.75 0.61
C TRP A 281 16.62 10.97 -0.14
N LYS A 282 17.02 11.11 -1.41
CA LYS A 282 16.64 12.21 -2.31
C LYS A 282 15.93 11.66 -3.55
N ILE A 283 15.35 12.55 -4.35
CA ILE A 283 14.77 12.22 -5.66
C ILE A 283 15.42 13.15 -6.69
N ALA A 284 15.84 12.61 -7.84
CA ALA A 284 16.49 13.37 -8.90
C ALA A 284 15.61 14.55 -9.37
N GLY A 285 16.17 15.76 -9.35
CA GLY A 285 15.50 16.97 -9.84
C GLY A 285 14.42 17.57 -8.91
N ILE A 286 14.20 17.02 -7.71
CA ILE A 286 13.21 17.52 -6.74
C ILE A 286 13.91 18.04 -5.48
N THR A 287 13.54 19.24 -5.05
CA THR A 287 14.07 19.86 -3.83
C THR A 287 13.35 19.29 -2.60
N GLY A 288 13.92 18.24 -2.02
CA GLY A 288 13.43 17.66 -0.77
C GLY A 288 14.07 16.32 -0.43
N VAL A 289 13.66 15.78 0.72
CA VAL A 289 14.06 14.46 1.20
C VAL A 289 12.83 13.68 1.64
N VAL A 290 12.93 12.35 1.60
CA VAL A 290 11.91 11.46 2.17
C VAL A 290 11.96 11.57 3.70
N LYS A 291 10.80 11.62 4.38
CA LYS A 291 10.73 11.78 5.84
C LYS A 291 9.58 10.99 6.48
N SER A 292 9.72 10.67 7.76
CA SER A 292 8.63 10.24 8.63
C SER A 292 7.78 11.45 9.10
N THR A 293 6.71 11.21 9.86
CA THR A 293 5.85 12.28 10.39
C THR A 293 6.34 12.78 11.75
N SER A 294 6.82 11.88 12.61
CA SER A 294 7.36 12.17 13.94
C SER A 294 8.45 11.19 14.43
N LEU A 295 8.65 10.03 13.78
CA LEU A 295 9.59 9.01 14.24
C LEU A 295 11.05 9.29 13.81
N THR A 296 11.85 9.82 14.74
CA THR A 296 13.27 10.16 14.55
C THR A 296 14.19 9.09 15.13
N ASN A 297 15.35 8.85 14.50
CA ASN A 297 16.33 7.83 14.90
C ASN A 297 15.78 6.39 14.99
N VAL A 298 14.81 6.02 14.13
CA VAL A 298 14.19 4.68 14.13
C VAL A 298 14.56 3.86 12.88
N PRO A 299 14.56 2.52 12.93
CA PRO A 299 14.77 1.70 11.74
C PRO A 299 13.62 1.83 10.73
N ILE A 300 13.99 1.83 9.46
CA ILE A 300 13.07 1.74 8.33
C ILE A 300 12.90 0.26 7.95
N LYS A 301 11.66 -0.18 7.72
CA LYS A 301 11.30 -1.55 7.35
C LYS A 301 10.23 -1.57 6.27
#